data_AF-A0A0P7X7H5-F1
#
_entry.id   AF-A0A0P7X7H5-F1
#
_cell.length_a   1.000
_cell.length_b   1.000
_cell.length_c   1.000
_cell.angle_alpha   90.00
_cell.angle_beta   90.00
_cell.angle_gamma   90.00
#
_symmetry.space_group_name_H-M   'P 1'
#
loop_
_entity.id
_entity.type
_entity.pdbx_description
1 polymer ?
#
loop_
_entity_poly.entity_id
_entity_poly.type
_entity_poly.pdbx_seq_one_letter_code
_entity_poly.pdbx_strand_id
1 'polypeptide(L)'
;MEHIFHVLDTLIQASRQILLELDKPAPSLEDIASLMESREQPMKALQAESERGGALEATDADRERLKMLFEEFDRINTLLLPKLNALKEKQSAVVQKARQHTQAQNKYHGIEQQKVLEKPDISYYK
;
A
#
# COMPACT_ATOMS: atom_id res chain seq x y z
N MET A 1 5.73 31.62 2.03
CA MET A 1 6.81 30.70 1.62
C MET A 1 7.07 29.59 2.64
N GLU A 2 7.21 29.89 3.93
CA GLU A 2 7.50 28.85 4.94
C GLU A 2 6.45 27.73 5.02
N HIS A 3 5.16 28.05 4.84
CA HIS A 3 4.08 27.06 4.87
C HIS A 3 4.22 26.00 3.77
N ILE A 4 4.46 26.40 2.51
CA ILE A 4 4.61 25.44 1.40
C ILE A 4 5.85 24.56 1.55
N PHE A 5 6.94 25.10 2.10
CA PHE A 5 8.13 24.31 2.42
C PHE A 5 7.81 23.25 3.47
N HIS A 6 7.13 23.64 4.55
CA HIS A 6 6.74 22.71 5.60
C HIS A 6 5.81 21.60 5.09
N VAL A 7 4.84 21.95 4.24
CA VAL A 7 3.92 20.98 3.61
C VAL A 7 4.69 19.98 2.75
N LEU A 8 5.60 20.45 1.89
CA LEU A 8 6.41 19.58 1.04
C LEU A 8 7.37 18.70 1.85
N ASP A 9 8.05 19.26 2.85
CA ASP A 9 8.94 18.50 3.74
C ASP A 9 8.17 17.38 4.46
N THR A 10 6.99 17.69 5.01
CA THR A 10 6.12 16.71 5.68
C THR A 10 5.67 15.63 4.70
N LEU A 11 5.29 16.02 3.49
CA LEU A 11 4.85 15.10 2.45
C LEU A 11 5.97 14.15 1.98
N ILE A 12 7.18 14.67 1.80
CA ILE A 12 8.39 13.92 1.48
C ILE A 12 8.71 12.93 2.60
N GLN A 13 8.66 13.36 3.86
CA GLN A 13 8.91 12.48 5.00
C GLN A 13 7.90 11.34 5.10
N ALA A 14 6.60 11.63 5.00
CA ALA A 14 5.56 10.61 4.96
C ALA A 14 5.79 9.61 3.81
N SER A 15 6.14 10.13 2.63
CA SER A 15 6.39 9.31 1.44
C SER A 15 7.65 8.42 1.58
N ARG A 16 8.71 8.93 2.23
CA ARG A 16 9.90 8.14 2.59
C ARG A 16 9.57 7.04 3.61
N GLN A 17 8.74 7.32 4.62
CA GLN A 17 8.33 6.32 5.60
C GLN A 17 7.56 5.17 4.94
N ILE A 18 6.66 5.47 3.99
CA ILE A 18 5.95 4.44 3.23
C ILE A 18 6.94 3.59 2.41
N LEU A 19 7.93 4.22 1.75
CA LEU A 19 8.96 3.48 1.02
C LEU A 19 9.77 2.56 1.95
N LEU A 20 10.16 3.05 3.13
CA LEU A 20 10.89 2.27 4.12
C LEU A 20 10.09 1.05 4.58
N GLU A 21 8.79 1.21 4.80
CA GLU A 21 7.89 0.11 5.15
C GLU A 21 7.78 -0.90 3.99
N LEU A 22 7.62 -0.42 2.75
CA LEU A 22 7.54 -1.25 1.55
C LEU A 22 8.82 -2.02 1.24
N ASP A 23 9.98 -1.52 1.70
CA ASP A 23 11.29 -2.17 1.52
C ASP A 23 11.59 -3.24 2.58
N LYS A 24 10.75 -3.37 3.62
CA LYS A 24 10.89 -4.45 4.59
C LYS A 24 10.65 -5.82 3.93
N PRO A 25 11.34 -6.88 4.39
CA PRO A 25 11.08 -8.25 3.92
C PRO A 25 9.63 -8.70 4.13
N ALA A 26 9.00 -8.21 5.20
CA ALA A 26 7.61 -8.43 5.55
C ALA A 26 6.94 -7.08 5.83
N PRO A 27 6.42 -6.38 4.80
CA PRO A 27 5.77 -5.09 4.97
C PRO A 27 4.44 -5.24 5.70
N SER A 28 4.17 -4.34 6.65
CA SER A 28 2.92 -4.26 7.39
C SER A 28 1.89 -3.46 6.61
N LEU A 29 0.75 -4.08 6.30
CA LEU A 29 -0.33 -3.41 5.56
C LEU A 29 -1.03 -2.34 6.39
N GLU A 30 -1.13 -2.57 7.69
CA GLU A 30 -1.71 -1.63 8.64
C GLU A 30 -0.83 -0.39 8.76
N ASP A 31 0.49 -0.56 8.87
CA ASP A 31 1.43 0.56 8.92
C ASP A 31 1.42 1.33 7.59
N ILE A 32 1.43 0.63 6.44
CA ILE A 32 1.32 1.28 5.12
C ILE A 32 0.02 2.08 5.02
N ALA A 33 -1.11 1.52 5.46
CA ALA A 33 -2.41 2.21 5.41
C ALA A 33 -2.40 3.46 6.28
N SER A 34 -1.93 3.35 7.53
CA SER A 34 -1.82 4.49 8.45
C SER A 34 -0.89 5.58 7.91
N LEU A 35 0.25 5.18 7.33
CA LEU A 35 1.18 6.13 6.70
C LEU A 35 0.56 6.81 5.47
N MET A 36 -0.23 6.09 4.66
CA MET A 36 -0.96 6.66 3.52
C MET A 36 -2.04 7.66 3.97
N GLU A 37 -2.75 7.38 5.07
CA GLU A 37 -3.69 8.33 5.69
C GLU A 37 -2.97 9.58 6.20
N SER A 38 -1.82 9.42 6.86
CA SER A 38 -1.00 10.54 7.33
C SER A 38 -0.49 11.43 6.18
N ARG A 39 -0.32 10.85 4.99
CA ARG A 39 0.09 11.55 3.76
C ARG A 39 -1.05 12.37 3.12
N GLU A 40 -2.31 12.07 3.45
CA GLU A 40 -3.47 12.69 2.80
C GLU A 40 -3.62 14.18 3.12
N GLN A 41 -3.42 14.56 4.38
CA GLN A 41 -3.52 15.96 4.83
C GLN A 41 -2.50 16.89 4.14
N PRO A 42 -1.18 16.59 4.12
CA PRO A 42 -0.23 17.44 3.41
C PRO A 42 -0.43 17.43 1.88
N MET A 43 -0.94 16.34 1.29
CA MET A 43 -1.34 16.32 -0.13
C MET A 43 -2.45 17.33 -0.42
N LYS A 44 -3.51 17.34 0.40
CA LYS A 44 -4.61 18.31 0.26
C LYS A 44 -4.14 19.74 0.47
N ALA A 45 -3.26 19.96 1.46
CA ALA A 45 -2.67 21.27 1.70
C ALA A 45 -1.86 21.75 0.49
N LEU A 46 -1.03 20.89 -0.11
CA LEU A 46 -0.24 21.23 -1.30
C LEU A 46 -1.15 21.57 -2.50
N GLN A 47 -2.22 20.81 -2.69
CA GLN A 47 -3.21 21.10 -3.75
C GLN A 47 -3.87 22.47 -3.53
N ALA A 48 -4.32 22.76 -2.30
CA ALA A 48 -4.91 24.04 -1.98
C ALA A 48 -3.94 25.21 -2.18
N GLU A 49 -2.66 25.04 -1.87
CA GLU A 49 -1.62 26.05 -2.15
C GLU A 49 -1.42 26.26 -3.66
N SER A 50 -1.46 25.19 -4.46
CA SER A 50 -1.39 25.29 -5.92
C SER A 50 -2.60 26.03 -6.51
N GLU A 51 -3.79 25.80 -5.98
CA GLU A 51 -5.05 26.42 -6.44
C GLU A 51 -5.17 27.89 -6.03
N ARG A 52 -4.54 28.30 -4.92
CA ARG A 52 -4.54 29.70 -4.47
C ARG A 52 -3.86 30.66 -5.45
N GLY A 53 -3.03 30.16 -6.37
CA GLY A 53 -2.56 30.91 -7.54
C GLY A 53 -1.89 32.26 -7.24
N GLY A 54 -1.39 32.46 -6.03
CA GLY A 54 -0.76 33.70 -5.62
C GLY A 54 0.65 33.80 -6.19
N ALA A 55 1.02 34.99 -6.69
CA ALA A 55 2.42 35.31 -6.92
C ALA A 55 3.13 35.27 -5.56
N LEU A 56 3.77 34.14 -5.26
CA LEU A 56 4.63 34.02 -4.11
C LEU A 56 5.77 35.02 -4.30
N GLU A 57 5.84 36.03 -3.43
CA GLU A 57 7.03 36.85 -3.21
C GLU A 57 8.14 35.89 -2.77
N ALA A 58 8.85 35.34 -3.76
CA ALA A 58 9.84 34.30 -3.61
C ALA A 58 11.17 34.84 -4.11
N THR A 59 12.17 34.78 -3.24
CA THR A 59 13.56 35.03 -3.63
C THR A 59 14.04 33.91 -4.56
N ASP A 60 15.14 34.13 -5.28
CA ASP A 60 15.74 33.06 -6.10
C ASP A 60 16.13 31.85 -5.26
N ALA A 61 16.58 32.06 -4.01
CA ALA A 61 16.87 30.99 -3.06
C ALA A 61 15.62 30.17 -2.71
N ASP A 62 14.47 30.83 -2.54
CA ASP A 62 13.22 30.14 -2.25
C ASP A 62 12.73 29.31 -3.45
N ARG A 63 12.90 29.83 -4.67
CA ARG A 63 12.55 29.12 -5.92
C ARG A 63 13.40 27.88 -6.09
N GLU A 64 14.70 27.98 -5.85
CA GLU A 64 15.61 26.83 -5.93
C GLU A 64 15.28 25.78 -4.86
N ARG A 65 14.98 26.22 -3.63
CA ARG A 65 14.52 25.31 -2.57
C ARG A 65 13.22 24.59 -2.94
N LEU A 66 12.22 25.31 -3.47
CA LEU A 66 10.98 24.70 -3.92
C LEU A 66 11.23 23.67 -5.01
N LYS A 67 12.06 24.00 -5.98
CA LYS A 67 12.43 23.10 -7.07
C LYS A 67 13.05 21.80 -6.55
N MET A 68 14.04 21.90 -5.65
CA MET A 68 14.66 20.71 -5.04
C MET A 68 13.64 19.83 -4.30
N LEU A 69 12.71 20.43 -3.56
CA LEU A 69 11.67 19.68 -2.85
C LEU A 69 10.69 19.00 -3.79
N PHE A 70 10.28 19.66 -4.88
CA PHE A 70 9.42 19.03 -5.89
C PHE A 70 10.13 17.90 -6.64
N GLU A 71 11.38 18.10 -7.04
CA GLU A 71 12.19 17.04 -7.67
C GLU A 71 12.34 15.83 -6.76
N GLU A 72 12.55 16.05 -5.46
CA GLU A 72 12.60 14.98 -4.48
C GLU A 72 11.24 14.26 -4.34
N PHE A 73 10.15 15.02 -4.20
CA PHE A 73 8.81 14.48 -4.09
C PHE A 73 8.44 13.61 -5.31
N ASP A 74 8.73 14.11 -6.51
CA ASP A 74 8.53 13.37 -7.75
C ASP A 74 9.36 12.10 -7.79
N ARG A 75 10.65 12.18 -7.45
CA ARG A 75 11.52 11.00 -7.37
C ARG A 75 10.95 9.94 -6.44
N ILE A 76 10.48 10.32 -5.26
CA ILE A 76 9.88 9.39 -4.30
C ILE A 76 8.59 8.77 -4.85
N ASN A 77 7.71 9.57 -5.46
CA ASN A 77 6.45 9.08 -6.03
C ASN A 77 6.66 8.09 -7.18
N THR A 78 7.68 8.29 -8.01
CA THR A 78 8.01 7.34 -9.09
C THR A 78 8.42 5.97 -8.56
N LEU A 79 8.95 5.89 -7.34
CA LEU A 79 9.31 4.63 -6.67
C LEU A 79 8.14 4.01 -5.91
N LEU A 80 7.24 4.83 -5.37
CA LEU A 80 6.10 4.42 -4.54
C LEU A 80 5.10 3.57 -5.33
N LEU A 81 4.65 4.06 -6.49
CA LEU A 81 3.58 3.42 -7.25
C LEU A 81 3.94 1.99 -7.70
N PRO A 82 5.13 1.72 -8.28
CA PRO A 82 5.53 0.36 -8.62
C PRO A 82 5.58 -0.59 -7.41
N LYS A 83 6.06 -0.11 -6.25
CA LYS A 83 6.15 -0.93 -5.03
C LYS A 83 4.78 -1.28 -4.45
N LEU A 84 3.85 -0.31 -4.44
CA LEU A 84 2.46 -0.55 -4.04
C LEU A 84 1.77 -1.55 -4.97
N ASN A 85 2.01 -1.45 -6.29
CA ASN A 85 1.49 -2.42 -7.26
C ASN A 85 2.06 -3.82 -7.03
N ALA A 86 3.37 -3.94 -6.81
CA ALA A 86 4.00 -5.22 -6.50
C ALA A 86 3.46 -5.84 -5.21
N LEU A 87 3.17 -5.02 -4.19
CA LEU A 87 2.54 -5.48 -2.95
C LEU A 87 1.12 -5.99 -3.19
N LYS A 88 0.31 -5.26 -3.97
CA LYS A 88 -1.04 -5.65 -4.37
C LYS A 88 -1.04 -6.98 -5.13
N GLU A 89 -0.11 -7.16 -6.08
CA GLU A 89 0.03 -8.41 -6.83
C GLU A 89 0.39 -9.60 -5.93
N LYS A 90 1.34 -9.41 -5.00
CA LYS A 90 1.70 -10.42 -4.00
C LYS A 90 0.49 -10.84 -3.16
N GLN A 91 -0.31 -9.89 -2.68
CA GLN A 91 -1.53 -10.21 -1.93
C GLN A 91 -2.57 -10.95 -2.76
N SER A 92 -2.78 -10.51 -4.01
CA SER A 92 -3.71 -11.18 -4.93
C SER A 92 -3.33 -12.66 -5.13
N ALA A 93 -2.03 -12.94 -5.29
CA ALA A 93 -1.52 -14.30 -5.41
C ALA A 93 -1.76 -15.14 -4.13
N VAL A 94 -1.61 -14.55 -2.94
CA VAL A 94 -1.91 -15.23 -1.66
C VAL A 94 -3.39 -15.60 -1.58
N VAL A 95 -4.29 -14.66 -1.90
CA VAL A 95 -5.74 -14.90 -1.90
C VAL A 95 -6.11 -16.00 -2.91
N GLN A 96 -5.50 -15.99 -4.10
CA GLN A 96 -5.73 -17.02 -5.11
C GLN A 96 -5.29 -18.40 -4.63
N LYS A 97 -4.11 -18.51 -4.00
CA LYS A 97 -3.63 -19.77 -3.41
C LYS A 97 -4.56 -20.26 -2.29
N ALA A 98 -5.03 -19.36 -1.43
CA ALA A 98 -5.99 -19.71 -0.37
C ALA A 98 -7.29 -20.29 -0.97
N ARG A 99 -7.83 -19.67 -2.03
CA ARG A 99 -9.02 -20.20 -2.74
C ARG A 99 -8.77 -21.59 -3.34
N GLN A 100 -7.62 -21.80 -3.97
CA GLN A 100 -7.24 -23.12 -4.50
C GLN A 100 -7.17 -24.18 -3.39
N HIS A 101 -6.62 -23.82 -2.24
CA HIS A 101 -6.55 -24.70 -1.07
C HIS A 101 -7.94 -25.08 -0.56
N THR A 102 -8.85 -24.10 -0.39
CA THR A 102 -10.24 -24.37 0.01
C THR A 102 -10.96 -25.27 -1.00
N GLN A 103 -10.78 -25.04 -2.30
CA GLN A 103 -11.36 -25.90 -3.34
C GLN A 103 -10.83 -27.33 -3.27
N ALA A 104 -9.53 -27.50 -3.05
CA ALA A 104 -8.93 -28.82 -2.87
C ALA A 104 -9.47 -29.52 -1.62
N GLN A 105 -9.55 -28.82 -0.49
CA GLN A 105 -10.13 -29.34 0.76
C GLN A 105 -11.58 -29.80 0.56
N ASN A 106 -12.42 -28.98 -0.08
CA ASN A 106 -13.81 -29.35 -0.35
C ASN A 106 -13.92 -30.59 -1.25
N LYS A 107 -13.03 -30.74 -2.25
CA LYS A 107 -12.97 -31.96 -3.08
C LYS A 107 -12.55 -33.18 -2.26
N TYR A 108 -11.53 -33.07 -1.41
CA TYR A 108 -11.12 -34.17 -0.54
C TYR A 108 -12.25 -34.60 0.39
N HIS A 109 -12.93 -33.64 1.02
CA HIS A 109 -14.04 -33.93 1.92
C HIS A 109 -15.23 -34.57 1.18
N GLY A 110 -15.53 -34.12 -0.05
CA GLY A 110 -16.54 -34.76 -0.90
C GLY A 110 -16.18 -36.20 -1.31
N ILE A 111 -14.90 -36.47 -1.61
CA ILE A 111 -14.42 -37.82 -1.92
C ILE A 111 -14.45 -38.72 -0.67
N GLU A 112 -14.06 -38.22 0.50
CA GLU A 112 -14.15 -38.96 1.76
C GLU A 112 -15.60 -39.30 2.11
N GLN A 113 -16.52 -38.33 1.99
CA GLN A 113 -17.95 -38.56 2.21
C GLN A 113 -18.52 -39.58 1.22
N GLN A 114 -18.15 -39.52 -0.07
CA GLN A 114 -18.54 -40.54 -1.05
C GLN A 114 -17.96 -41.91 -0.74
N LYS A 115 -16.70 -42.01 -0.31
CA LYS A 115 -16.08 -43.29 0.09
C LYS A 115 -16.75 -43.90 1.32
N VAL A 116 -17.13 -43.08 2.31
CA VAL A 116 -17.90 -43.52 3.49
C VAL A 116 -19.29 -44.02 3.08
N LEU A 117 -19.91 -43.42 2.07
CA LEU A 117 -21.21 -43.87 1.53
C LEU A 117 -21.09 -45.13 0.65
N GLU A 118 -19.98 -45.31 -0.08
CA GLU A 118 -19.74 -46.47 -0.95
C GLU A 118 -19.31 -47.72 -0.17
N LYS A 119 -18.67 -47.55 0.99
CA LYS A 119 -18.36 -48.62 1.94
C LYS A 119 -18.70 -48.15 3.36
N PRO A 120 -19.99 -48.12 3.74
CA PRO A 120 -20.34 -47.88 5.12
C PRO A 120 -19.85 -49.09 5.91
N ASP A 121 -18.79 -48.90 6.69
CA ASP A 121 -18.27 -49.95 7.56
C ASP A 121 -19.24 -50.09 8.74
N ILE A 122 -20.29 -50.89 8.53
CA ILE A 122 -21.33 -51.23 9.52
C ILE A 122 -20.78 -52.11 10.67
N SER A 123 -19.47 -52.37 10.72
CA SER A 123 -18.83 -53.12 11.80
C SER A 123 -18.82 -52.38 13.15
N TYR A 124 -19.13 -51.07 13.19
CA TYR A 124 -19.20 -50.29 14.43
C TYR A 124 -20.53 -50.34 15.19
N TYR A 125 -21.56 -51.01 14.65
CA TYR A 125 -22.84 -51.24 15.35
C TYR A 125 -23.04 -52.74 15.67
N LYS A 126 -22.19 -53.29 16.55
CA LYS A 126 -22.48 -54.56 17.24
C LYS A 126 -22.10 -54.46 18.71
#